data_AF-A0A2A2TCZ3-F1
#
_entry.id   AF-A0A2A2TCZ3-F1
#
_cell.length_a   1.000
_cell.length_b   1.000
_cell.length_c   1.000
_cell.angle_alpha   90.00
_cell.angle_beta   90.00
_cell.angle_gamma   90.00
#
_symmetry.space_group_name_H-M   'P 1'
#
loop_
_entity.id
_entity.type
_entity.pdbx_description
1 polymer ?
#
loop_
_entity_poly.entity_id
_entity_poly.type
_entity_poly.pdbx_seq_one_letter_code
_entity_poly.pdbx_strand_id
1 'polypeptide(L)'
;MDEVIRKIAALGLPGVILLIVMATTGLTGGAAIVSALALLGGPAGMLGGIGVLGLTVAIADYLTKLGIELMLIRTYEIRSEKESVENLCQEIDKLPHVSNELKEKVKRTIDKKIVFVLAGRTGVGKSSTVNKLLGREVAKVGKFEATTMSVEPYEHKINGIKITIVDTPGLCDDLEETGNDQQYLDLMKSKVNQMVSMWFVSRLDETRVSSDEKRGIKLLSKAFGCDSFKNMV
;
A
#
# COMPACT_ATOMS: atom_id res chain seq x y z
N MET A 1 18.11 -50.48 3.59
CA MET A 1 18.55 -49.19 4.17
C MET A 1 17.74 -48.04 3.59
N ASP A 2 17.47 -48.05 2.29
CA ASP A 2 16.79 -46.96 1.57
C ASP A 2 15.37 -46.63 2.08
N GLU A 3 14.61 -47.63 2.52
CA GLU A 3 13.22 -47.41 2.99
C GLU A 3 13.16 -46.67 4.34
N VAL A 4 14.14 -46.91 5.21
CA VAL A 4 14.28 -46.21 6.50
C VAL A 4 14.74 -44.77 6.26
N ILE A 5 15.69 -44.57 5.34
CA ILE A 5 16.17 -43.24 4.94
C ILE A 5 15.02 -42.42 4.33
N ARG A 6 14.16 -43.04 3.52
CA ARG A 6 13.00 -42.38 2.90
C ARG A 6 11.94 -41.95 3.93
N LYS A 7 11.67 -42.80 4.93
CA LYS A 7 10.76 -42.46 6.05
C LYS A 7 11.33 -41.37 6.96
N ILE A 8 12.63 -41.36 7.19
CA ILE A 8 13.30 -40.32 8.00
C ILE A 8 13.36 -39.00 7.23
N ALA A 9 13.61 -39.01 5.91
CA ALA A 9 13.61 -37.82 5.08
C ALA A 9 12.22 -37.14 5.00
N ALA A 10 11.14 -37.92 5.08
CA ALA A 10 9.77 -37.41 5.14
C ALA A 10 9.47 -36.60 6.42
N LEU A 11 10.29 -36.73 7.48
CA LEU A 11 10.16 -35.95 8.72
C LEU A 11 10.76 -34.54 8.62
N GLY A 12 11.33 -34.16 7.48
CA GLY A 12 11.90 -32.82 7.26
C GLY A 12 13.16 -32.55 8.10
N LEU A 13 13.33 -31.32 8.56
CA LEU A 13 14.52 -30.87 9.32
C LEU A 13 14.81 -31.74 10.56
N PRO A 14 13.82 -32.13 11.40
CA PRO A 14 14.04 -33.08 12.49
C PRO A 14 14.59 -34.44 12.06
N GLY A 15 14.15 -34.95 10.91
CA GLY A 15 14.64 -36.21 10.34
C GLY A 15 16.10 -36.14 9.92
N VAL A 16 16.51 -35.03 9.31
CA VAL A 16 17.90 -34.77 8.93
C VAL A 16 18.80 -34.66 10.18
N ILE A 17 18.35 -33.95 11.21
CA ILE A 17 19.08 -33.83 12.49
C ILE A 17 19.26 -35.21 13.13
N LEU A 18 18.20 -36.03 13.18
CA LEU A 18 18.28 -37.39 13.72
C LEU A 18 19.31 -38.24 12.96
N LEU A 19 19.33 -38.16 11.63
CA LEU A 19 20.24 -38.92 10.77
C LEU A 19 21.70 -38.50 11.02
N ILE A 20 21.97 -37.21 11.17
CA ILE A 20 23.29 -36.67 11.52
C ILE A 20 23.72 -37.14 12.92
N VAL A 21 22.82 -37.10 13.90
CA VAL A 21 23.15 -37.54 15.27
C VAL A 21 23.45 -39.04 15.31
N MET A 22 22.66 -39.87 14.61
CA MET A 22 22.92 -41.31 14.53
C MET A 22 24.25 -41.62 13.82
N ALA A 23 24.60 -40.85 12.78
CA ALA A 23 25.87 -41.01 12.08
C ALA A 23 27.09 -40.60 12.91
N THR A 24 26.95 -39.66 13.84
CA THR A 24 28.07 -39.11 14.65
C THR A 24 28.25 -39.80 16.00
N THR A 25 27.16 -40.25 16.64
CA THR A 25 27.18 -40.78 18.02
C THR A 25 26.87 -42.27 18.11
N GLY A 26 26.54 -42.91 16.99
CA GLY A 26 26.19 -44.34 16.93
C GLY A 26 24.83 -44.65 17.57
N LEU A 27 24.64 -45.91 17.98
CA LEU A 27 23.35 -46.43 18.48
C LEU A 27 22.87 -45.71 19.76
N THR A 28 23.79 -45.20 20.56
CA THR A 28 23.54 -44.60 21.88
C THR A 28 22.80 -43.26 21.77
N GLY A 29 23.18 -42.41 20.80
CA GLY A 29 22.49 -41.14 20.58
C GLY A 29 21.08 -41.31 19.99
N GLY A 30 20.88 -42.34 19.17
CA GLY A 30 19.55 -42.71 18.66
C GLY A 30 18.59 -43.06 19.79
N ALA A 31 19.02 -43.89 20.75
CA ALA A 31 18.19 -44.31 21.89
C ALA A 31 17.78 -43.13 22.80
N ALA A 32 18.67 -42.17 23.02
CA ALA A 32 18.38 -40.97 23.82
C ALA A 32 17.31 -40.08 23.18
N ILE A 33 17.33 -39.91 21.86
CA ILE A 33 16.30 -39.12 21.15
C ILE A 33 14.95 -39.86 21.17
N VAL A 34 14.98 -41.18 20.95
CA VAL A 34 13.76 -42.02 21.00
C VAL A 34 13.10 -41.96 22.38
N SER A 35 13.87 -42.06 23.47
CA SER A 35 13.33 -41.97 24.82
C SER A 35 12.79 -40.57 25.13
N ALA A 36 13.50 -39.51 24.72
CA ALA A 36 13.04 -38.14 24.89
C ALA A 36 11.72 -37.89 24.13
N LEU A 37 11.61 -38.31 22.87
CA LEU A 37 10.38 -38.20 22.08
C LEU A 37 9.23 -39.01 22.71
N ALA A 38 9.51 -40.22 23.17
CA ALA A 38 8.49 -41.04 23.81
C ALA A 38 7.97 -40.42 25.12
N LEU A 39 8.86 -39.80 25.89
CA LEU A 39 8.52 -39.08 27.12
C LEU A 39 7.70 -37.82 26.83
N LEU A 40 8.06 -37.08 25.77
CA LEU A 40 7.36 -35.88 25.32
C LEU A 40 5.97 -36.20 24.73
N GLY A 41 5.79 -37.39 24.15
CA GLY A 41 4.53 -37.86 23.58
C GLY A 41 3.58 -38.56 24.54
N GLY A 42 4.00 -38.81 25.78
CA GLY A 42 3.18 -39.43 26.81
C GLY A 42 2.59 -40.80 26.39
N PRO A 43 1.27 -41.04 26.52
CA PRO A 43 0.66 -42.34 26.25
C PRO A 43 0.73 -42.76 24.77
N ALA A 44 0.96 -41.81 23.85
CA ALA A 44 1.17 -42.10 22.43
C ALA A 44 2.64 -42.45 22.09
N GLY A 45 3.52 -42.47 23.10
CA GLY A 45 4.95 -42.75 22.94
C GLY A 45 5.61 -41.83 21.91
N MET A 46 6.52 -42.38 21.12
CA MET A 46 7.30 -41.60 20.15
C MET A 46 6.44 -40.84 19.13
N LEU A 47 5.33 -41.43 18.68
CA LEU A 47 4.43 -40.79 17.71
C LEU A 47 3.82 -39.50 18.26
N GLY A 48 3.47 -39.50 19.55
CA GLY A 48 3.01 -38.30 20.26
C GLY A 48 4.09 -37.22 20.30
N GLY A 49 5.33 -37.58 20.59
CA GLY A 49 6.43 -36.61 20.71
C GLY A 49 6.76 -35.94 19.39
N ILE A 50 6.74 -36.70 18.29
CA ILE A 50 6.89 -36.16 16.93
C ILE A 50 5.73 -35.20 16.61
N GLY A 51 4.49 -35.56 16.97
CA GLY A 51 3.32 -34.71 16.78
C GLY A 51 3.43 -33.37 17.54
N VAL A 52 3.85 -33.41 18.80
CA VAL A 52 4.08 -32.21 19.61
C VAL A 52 5.18 -31.34 18.99
N LEU A 53 6.29 -31.93 18.56
CA LEU A 53 7.36 -31.17 17.90
C LEU A 53 6.87 -30.51 16.61
N GLY A 54 6.15 -31.25 15.76
CA GLY A 54 5.57 -30.71 14.54
C GLY A 54 4.66 -29.51 14.81
N LEU A 55 3.81 -29.60 15.85
CA LEU A 55 2.95 -28.50 16.27
C LEU A 55 3.75 -27.29 16.77
N THR A 56 4.75 -27.51 17.64
CA THR A 56 5.59 -26.41 18.14
C THR A 56 6.35 -25.70 17.03
N VAL A 57 6.87 -26.44 16.04
CA VAL A 57 7.53 -25.87 14.87
C VAL A 57 6.54 -25.07 14.02
N ALA A 58 5.34 -25.59 13.79
CA ALA A 58 4.30 -24.88 13.02
C ALA A 58 3.89 -23.56 13.69
N ILE A 59 3.69 -23.58 15.01
CA ILE A 59 3.38 -22.37 15.79
C ILE A 59 4.55 -21.38 15.73
N ALA A 60 5.79 -21.87 15.90
CA ALA A 60 6.98 -21.03 15.85
C ALA A 60 7.17 -20.37 14.46
N ASP A 61 6.97 -21.12 13.37
CA ASP A 61 7.03 -20.60 12.01
C ASP A 61 5.97 -19.51 11.77
N TYR A 62 4.73 -19.75 12.25
CA TYR A 62 3.66 -18.77 12.17
C TYR A 62 3.97 -17.48 12.94
N LEU A 63 4.43 -17.59 14.19
CA LEU A 63 4.84 -16.43 15.01
C LEU A 63 6.01 -15.67 14.40
N THR A 64 6.99 -16.40 13.84
CA THR A 64 8.18 -15.80 13.23
C THR A 64 7.80 -15.00 11.98
N LYS A 65 6.91 -15.54 11.14
CA LYS A 65 6.37 -14.82 9.97
C LYS A 65 5.68 -13.51 10.38
N LEU A 66 4.80 -13.56 11.38
CA LEU A 66 4.14 -12.36 11.90
C LEU A 66 5.13 -11.34 12.48
N GLY A 67 6.11 -11.80 13.26
CA GLY A 67 7.10 -10.94 13.89
C GLY A 67 7.99 -10.22 12.89
N ILE A 68 8.50 -10.95 11.89
CA ILE A 68 9.35 -10.38 10.83
C ILE A 68 8.58 -9.36 10.01
N GLU A 69 7.34 -9.68 9.63
CA GLU A 69 6.50 -8.77 8.86
C GLU A 69 6.29 -7.43 9.59
N LEU A 70 5.88 -7.48 10.86
CA LEU A 70 5.63 -6.28 11.65
C LEU A 70 6.91 -5.45 11.84
N MET A 71 8.04 -6.11 12.11
CA MET A 71 9.33 -5.44 12.28
C MET A 71 9.81 -4.76 11.00
N LEU A 72 9.68 -5.43 9.85
CA LEU A 72 10.04 -4.85 8.56
C LEU A 72 9.16 -3.64 8.25
N ILE A 73 7.84 -3.79 8.32
CA ILE A 73 6.89 -2.70 8.06
C ILE A 73 7.21 -1.51 8.96
N ARG A 74 7.38 -1.74 10.28
CA ARG A 74 7.60 -0.65 11.23
C ARG A 74 8.94 0.06 11.01
N THR A 75 9.98 -0.70 10.70
CA THR A 75 11.31 -0.13 10.43
C THR A 75 11.28 0.77 9.19
N TYR A 76 10.69 0.28 8.09
CA TYR A 76 10.60 1.04 6.86
C TYR A 76 9.63 2.22 6.95
N GLU A 77 8.54 2.10 7.73
CA GLU A 77 7.62 3.22 8.01
C GLU A 77 8.33 4.36 8.77
N ILE A 78 9.17 4.06 9.75
CA ILE A 78 9.95 5.08 10.47
C ILE A 78 11.02 5.70 9.54
N ARG A 79 11.64 4.90 8.66
CA ARG A 79 12.66 5.40 7.72
C ARG A 79 12.07 6.26 6.61
N SER A 80 10.85 5.97 6.12
CA SER A 80 10.22 6.73 5.05
C SER A 80 9.89 8.18 5.44
N GLU A 81 9.86 8.49 6.75
CA GLU A 81 9.76 9.86 7.23
C GLU A 81 11.01 10.69 6.90
N LYS A 82 12.20 10.07 6.94
CA LYS A 82 13.50 10.74 6.82
C LYS A 82 14.16 10.56 5.46
N GLU A 83 13.86 9.46 4.77
CA GLU A 83 14.49 9.06 3.52
C GLU A 83 13.50 9.12 2.34
N SER A 84 14.01 9.15 1.12
CA SER A 84 13.18 9.07 -0.08
C SER A 84 12.59 7.67 -0.22
N VAL A 85 11.29 7.60 -0.51
CA VAL A 85 10.54 6.34 -0.68
C VAL A 85 11.10 5.54 -1.86
N GLU A 86 11.56 6.21 -2.91
CA GLU A 86 12.17 5.58 -4.08
C GLU A 86 13.43 4.79 -3.71
N ASN A 87 14.30 5.36 -2.88
CA ASN A 87 15.50 4.68 -2.40
C ASN A 87 15.15 3.47 -1.53
N LEU A 88 14.17 3.62 -0.63
CA LEU A 88 13.71 2.53 0.23
C LEU A 88 13.08 1.39 -0.59
N CYS A 89 12.30 1.71 -1.63
CA CYS A 89 11.74 0.70 -2.54
C CYS A 89 12.83 -0.12 -3.25
N GLN A 90 13.90 0.54 -3.73
CA GLN A 90 15.04 -0.14 -4.34
C GLN A 90 15.81 -1.01 -3.34
N GLU A 91 15.91 -0.58 -2.08
CA GLU A 91 16.51 -1.36 -1.01
C GLU A 91 15.67 -2.60 -0.69
N ILE A 92 14.34 -2.43 -0.55
CA ILE A 92 13.39 -3.52 -0.31
C ILE A 92 13.47 -4.58 -1.41
N ASP A 93 13.63 -4.16 -2.67
CA ASP A 93 13.81 -5.09 -3.79
C ASP A 93 15.05 -5.95 -3.66
N LYS A 94 16.14 -5.39 -3.10
CA LYS A 94 17.42 -6.08 -2.89
C LYS A 94 17.44 -6.96 -1.64
N LEU A 95 16.42 -6.91 -0.77
CA LEU A 95 16.41 -7.72 0.45
C LEU A 95 16.45 -9.23 0.11
N PRO A 96 17.47 -9.96 0.59
CA PRO A 96 17.56 -11.40 0.39
C PRO A 96 16.57 -12.13 1.31
N HIS A 97 16.10 -13.31 0.90
CA HIS A 97 15.26 -14.21 1.72
C HIS A 97 13.88 -13.66 2.16
N VAL A 98 13.47 -12.48 1.69
CA VAL A 98 12.12 -11.92 1.91
C VAL A 98 11.23 -12.27 0.71
N SER A 99 10.02 -12.74 0.97
CA SER A 99 9.06 -13.06 -0.10
C SER A 99 8.63 -11.80 -0.86
N ASN A 100 8.34 -11.94 -2.16
CA ASN A 100 7.86 -10.82 -2.98
C ASN A 100 6.55 -10.23 -2.44
N GLU A 101 5.67 -11.07 -1.88
CA GLU A 101 4.43 -10.62 -1.25
C GLU A 101 4.69 -9.68 -0.07
N LEU A 102 5.64 -10.02 0.80
CA LEU A 102 6.01 -9.18 1.93
C LEU A 102 6.70 -7.89 1.49
N LYS A 103 7.57 -7.95 0.47
CA LYS A 103 8.19 -6.77 -0.14
C LYS A 103 7.12 -5.78 -0.63
N GLU A 104 6.16 -6.27 -1.41
CA GLU A 104 5.06 -5.44 -1.93
C GLU A 104 4.18 -4.88 -0.80
N LYS A 105 3.94 -5.64 0.27
CA LYS A 105 3.21 -5.16 1.44
C LYS A 105 3.94 -4.03 2.16
N VAL A 106 5.26 -4.15 2.34
CA VAL A 106 6.09 -3.08 2.92
C VAL A 106 6.08 -1.84 2.04
N LYS A 107 6.30 -1.98 0.72
CA LYS A 107 6.28 -0.86 -0.24
C LYS A 107 4.95 -0.09 -0.20
N ARG A 108 3.81 -0.80 -0.24
CA ARG A 108 2.48 -0.16 -0.12
C ARG A 108 2.29 0.57 1.20
N THR A 109 2.92 0.09 2.27
CA THR A 109 2.79 0.69 3.59
C THR A 109 3.61 1.97 3.71
N ILE A 110 4.78 2.04 3.05
CA ILE A 110 5.62 3.24 3.05
C ILE A 110 5.23 4.26 1.99
N ASP A 111 4.65 3.82 0.87
CA ASP A 111 4.12 4.69 -0.19
C ASP A 111 2.66 5.10 0.09
N LYS A 112 2.35 5.38 1.36
CA LYS A 112 1.04 5.92 1.75
C LYS A 112 0.95 7.37 1.26
N LYS A 113 0.22 7.55 0.17
CA LYS A 113 -0.10 8.86 -0.41
C LYS A 113 -1.60 9.09 -0.37
N ILE A 114 -2.01 10.19 0.26
CA ILE A 114 -3.40 10.68 0.21
C ILE A 114 -3.50 11.67 -0.95
N VAL A 115 -4.32 11.36 -1.94
CA VAL A 115 -4.51 12.22 -3.11
C VAL A 115 -5.92 12.81 -3.09
N PHE A 116 -6.00 14.14 -3.02
CA PHE A 116 -7.22 14.91 -3.20
C PHE A 116 -7.20 15.55 -4.58
N VAL A 117 -8.28 15.41 -5.34
CA VAL A 117 -8.42 16.05 -6.66
C VAL A 117 -9.41 17.19 -6.54
N LEU A 118 -9.00 18.41 -6.86
CA LEU A 118 -9.91 19.55 -6.94
C LEU A 118 -10.51 19.62 -8.33
N ALA A 119 -11.83 19.51 -8.44
CA ALA A 119 -12.56 19.64 -9.68
C ALA A 119 -13.62 20.75 -9.58
N GLY A 120 -14.10 21.27 -10.71
CA GLY A 120 -15.07 22.35 -10.73
C GLY A 120 -14.91 23.25 -11.95
N ARG A 121 -15.82 24.22 -12.11
CA ARG A 121 -15.81 25.15 -13.24
C ARG A 121 -14.53 25.98 -13.32
N THR A 122 -14.20 26.54 -14.48
CA THR A 122 -13.10 27.51 -14.57
C THR A 122 -13.41 28.75 -13.74
N GLY A 123 -12.37 29.36 -13.17
CA GLY A 123 -12.50 30.60 -12.39
C GLY A 123 -13.16 30.47 -11.01
N VAL A 124 -13.52 29.26 -10.56
CA VAL A 124 -14.12 29.04 -9.22
C VAL A 124 -13.10 29.12 -8.06
N GLY A 125 -11.81 29.19 -8.38
CA GLY A 125 -10.76 29.37 -7.38
C GLY A 125 -10.04 28.10 -6.92
N LYS A 126 -10.07 26.99 -7.68
CA LYS A 126 -9.35 25.74 -7.35
C LYS A 126 -7.88 25.97 -6.98
N SER A 127 -7.12 26.67 -7.83
CA SER A 127 -5.71 27.03 -7.58
C SER A 127 -5.53 27.93 -6.35
N SER A 128 -6.50 28.82 -6.07
CA SER A 128 -6.49 29.62 -4.84
C SER A 128 -6.73 28.74 -3.60
N THR A 129 -7.62 27.76 -3.70
CA THR A 129 -7.87 26.76 -2.65
C THR A 129 -6.62 25.94 -2.36
N VAL A 130 -5.84 25.53 -3.38
CA VAL A 130 -4.53 24.87 -3.18
C VAL A 130 -3.61 25.74 -2.32
N ASN A 131 -3.43 27.02 -2.70
CA ASN A 131 -2.55 27.93 -1.97
C ASN A 131 -2.98 28.11 -0.50
N LYS A 132 -4.29 28.18 -0.24
CA LYS A 132 -4.84 28.31 1.11
C LYS A 132 -4.69 27.04 1.93
N LEU A 133 -4.95 25.86 1.34
CA LEU A 133 -4.78 24.58 2.01
C LEU A 133 -3.32 24.30 2.36
N LEU A 134 -2.39 24.71 1.50
CA LEU A 134 -0.95 24.54 1.73
C LEU A 134 -0.30 25.65 2.54
N GLY A 135 -1.02 26.75 2.79
CA GLY A 135 -0.52 27.91 3.54
C GLY A 135 0.60 28.69 2.83
N ARG A 136 0.80 28.50 1.53
CA ARG A 136 1.85 29.13 0.71
C ARG A 136 1.41 29.29 -0.74
N GLU A 137 1.99 30.26 -1.44
CA GLU A 137 1.70 30.48 -2.86
C GLU A 137 2.55 29.55 -3.73
N VAL A 138 1.92 28.52 -4.29
CA VAL A 138 2.55 27.52 -5.18
C VAL A 138 1.82 27.36 -6.50
N ALA A 139 0.49 27.52 -6.52
CA ALA A 139 -0.34 27.47 -7.70
C ALA A 139 -0.52 28.88 -8.28
N LYS A 140 -0.43 29.00 -9.61
CA LYS A 140 -0.65 30.26 -10.32
C LYS A 140 -2.13 30.64 -10.29
N VAL A 141 -2.44 31.89 -9.96
CA VAL A 141 -3.81 32.41 -9.89
C VAL A 141 -3.95 33.64 -10.77
N GLY A 142 -4.80 33.58 -11.79
CA GLY A 142 -5.23 34.72 -12.59
C GLY A 142 -6.67 35.13 -12.27
N LYS A 143 -6.97 36.44 -12.32
CA LYS A 143 -8.32 36.98 -12.05
C LYS A 143 -9.26 36.95 -13.26
N PHE A 144 -8.74 36.89 -14.48
CA PHE A 144 -9.50 37.13 -15.70
C PHE A 144 -9.29 36.10 -16.83
N GLU A 145 -8.37 35.14 -16.66
CA GLU A 145 -8.07 34.12 -17.67
C GLU A 145 -7.98 32.72 -17.05
N ALA A 146 -8.42 31.71 -17.80
CA ALA A 146 -8.24 30.31 -17.46
C ALA A 146 -6.73 30.01 -17.34
N THR A 147 -6.22 29.95 -16.11
CA THR A 147 -4.78 29.86 -15.87
C THR A 147 -4.27 28.42 -15.88
N THR A 148 -5.11 27.46 -15.47
CA THR A 148 -4.74 26.06 -15.31
C THR A 148 -5.21 25.24 -16.52
N MET A 149 -4.31 25.00 -17.47
CA MET A 149 -4.56 24.16 -18.66
C MET A 149 -4.02 22.72 -18.51
N SER A 150 -3.45 22.40 -17.34
CA SER A 150 -2.83 21.10 -17.08
C SER A 150 -3.23 20.56 -15.70
N VAL A 151 -3.17 19.25 -15.52
CA VAL A 151 -3.38 18.62 -14.21
C VAL A 151 -2.05 18.65 -13.44
N GLU A 152 -2.05 19.39 -12.33
CA GLU A 152 -0.84 19.74 -11.57
C GLU A 152 -0.91 19.21 -10.14
N PRO A 153 0.02 18.31 -9.73
CA PRO A 153 0.08 17.80 -8.38
C PRO A 153 0.90 18.73 -7.46
N TYR A 154 0.37 19.03 -6.28
CA TYR A 154 1.04 19.79 -5.24
C TYR A 154 1.22 18.93 -3.99
N GLU A 155 2.47 18.66 -3.62
CA GLU A 155 2.79 17.75 -2.53
C GLU A 155 3.07 18.48 -1.21
N HIS A 156 2.60 17.88 -0.12
CA HIS A 156 2.83 18.32 1.25
C HIS A 156 2.93 17.10 2.19
N LYS A 157 3.64 17.23 3.31
CA LYS A 157 3.75 16.15 4.31
C LYS A 157 3.09 16.62 5.61
N ILE A 158 2.12 15.85 6.12
CA ILE A 158 1.51 16.08 7.44
C ILE A 158 1.73 14.83 8.27
N ASN A 159 2.41 14.95 9.42
CA ASN A 159 2.71 13.83 10.33
C ASN A 159 3.30 12.60 9.61
N GLY A 160 4.24 12.82 8.68
CA GLY A 160 4.87 11.74 7.90
C GLY A 160 4.05 11.25 6.69
N ILE A 161 2.76 11.58 6.60
CA ILE A 161 1.89 11.16 5.49
C ILE A 161 2.03 12.12 4.31
N LYS A 162 2.29 11.57 3.12
CA LYS A 162 2.35 12.35 1.88
C LYS A 162 0.93 12.70 1.44
N ILE A 163 0.60 13.98 1.45
CA ILE A 163 -0.64 14.51 0.91
C ILE A 163 -0.33 15.15 -0.44
N THR A 164 -1.16 14.88 -1.44
CA THR A 164 -1.09 15.50 -2.74
C THR A 164 -2.45 16.10 -3.08
N ILE A 165 -2.45 17.40 -3.33
CA ILE A 165 -3.62 18.11 -3.85
C ILE A 165 -3.38 18.29 -5.34
N VAL A 166 -4.27 17.75 -6.15
CA VAL A 166 -4.20 17.84 -7.61
C VAL A 166 -5.14 18.96 -8.06
N ASP A 167 -4.57 20.02 -8.62
CA ASP A 167 -5.34 21.05 -9.31
C ASP A 167 -5.62 20.60 -10.74
N THR A 168 -6.87 20.72 -11.17
CA THR A 168 -7.30 20.30 -12.51
C THR A 168 -7.71 21.50 -13.35
N PRO A 169 -7.69 21.36 -14.69
CA PRO A 169 -8.39 22.30 -15.55
C PRO A 169 -9.86 22.46 -15.13
N GLY A 170 -10.42 23.64 -15.40
CA GLY A 170 -11.85 23.84 -15.21
C GLY A 170 -12.66 23.13 -16.29
N LEU A 171 -13.85 22.68 -15.89
CA LEU A 171 -14.82 22.08 -16.79
C LEU A 171 -15.95 23.06 -17.09
N CYS A 172 -16.68 22.83 -18.17
CA CYS A 172 -17.91 23.53 -18.50
C CYS A 172 -17.71 25.04 -18.70
N ASP A 173 -16.74 25.40 -19.55
CA ASP A 173 -16.58 26.76 -20.07
C ASP A 173 -17.47 26.98 -21.30
N ASP A 174 -18.10 28.16 -21.35
CA ASP A 174 -18.91 28.63 -22.50
C ASP A 174 -18.06 29.42 -23.51
N LEU A 175 -16.74 29.43 -23.36
CA LEU A 175 -15.83 30.12 -24.26
C LEU A 175 -15.63 29.30 -25.54
N GLU A 176 -15.97 29.89 -26.69
CA GLU A 176 -16.01 29.26 -28.03
C GLU A 176 -14.70 28.55 -28.46
N GLU A 177 -13.57 28.85 -27.84
CA GLU A 177 -12.24 28.26 -28.15
C GLU A 177 -11.76 27.18 -27.15
N THR A 178 -12.47 26.90 -26.05
CA THR A 178 -11.97 26.05 -24.93
C THR A 178 -12.82 24.82 -24.59
N GLY A 179 -13.83 24.54 -25.41
CA GLY A 179 -14.72 23.39 -25.23
C GLY A 179 -14.04 22.04 -25.52
N ASN A 180 -13.26 21.52 -24.57
CA ASN A 180 -12.86 20.11 -24.59
C ASN A 180 -12.85 19.48 -23.18
N ASP A 181 -14.00 19.56 -22.51
CA ASP A 181 -14.25 18.87 -21.23
C ASP A 181 -13.78 17.40 -21.29
N GLN A 182 -13.99 16.73 -22.43
CA GLN A 182 -13.55 15.35 -22.61
C GLN A 182 -12.03 15.19 -22.57
N GLN A 183 -11.27 16.06 -23.26
CA GLN A 183 -9.81 16.06 -23.20
C GLN A 183 -9.29 16.35 -21.79
N TYR A 184 -9.92 17.25 -21.04
CA TYR A 184 -9.54 17.49 -19.65
C TYR A 184 -9.84 16.27 -18.76
N LEU A 185 -10.97 15.61 -18.96
CA LEU A 185 -11.30 14.37 -18.26
C LEU A 185 -10.29 13.26 -18.58
N ASP A 186 -9.88 13.11 -19.84
CA ASP A 186 -8.88 12.13 -20.26
C ASP A 186 -7.48 12.47 -19.71
N LEU A 187 -7.15 13.76 -19.65
CA LEU A 187 -5.92 14.24 -19.01
C LEU A 187 -5.93 13.97 -17.50
N MET A 188 -7.06 14.20 -16.82
CA MET A 188 -7.23 13.87 -15.40
C MET A 188 -7.09 12.35 -15.19
N LYS A 189 -7.71 11.51 -16.02
CA LYS A 189 -7.59 10.05 -15.93
C LYS A 189 -6.17 9.55 -16.14
N SER A 190 -5.44 10.12 -17.10
CA SER A 190 -4.07 9.69 -17.40
C SER A 190 -3.05 10.10 -16.33
N LYS A 191 -3.32 11.20 -15.60
CA LYS A 191 -2.41 11.73 -14.58
C LYS A 191 -2.78 11.34 -13.14
N VAL A 192 -4.05 11.05 -12.87
CA VAL A 192 -4.55 10.65 -11.56
C VAL A 192 -4.77 9.14 -11.51
N ASN A 193 -3.69 8.41 -11.22
CA ASN A 193 -3.73 6.95 -11.11
C ASN A 193 -4.34 6.45 -9.80
N GLN A 194 -4.34 7.29 -8.77
CA GLN A 194 -4.87 7.00 -7.44
C GLN A 194 -5.47 8.27 -6.85
N MET A 195 -6.73 8.21 -6.39
CA MET A 195 -7.39 9.28 -5.65
C MET A 195 -8.12 8.72 -4.43
N VAL A 196 -8.04 9.42 -3.30
CA VAL A 196 -8.81 9.10 -2.09
C VAL A 196 -10.16 9.81 -2.10
N SER A 197 -10.18 11.07 -2.54
CA SER A 197 -11.41 11.85 -2.68
C SER A 197 -11.26 12.91 -3.77
N MET A 198 -12.39 13.26 -4.38
CA MET A 198 -12.54 14.38 -5.30
C MET A 198 -13.38 15.47 -4.61
N TRP A 199 -12.87 16.69 -4.59
CA TRP A 199 -13.56 17.85 -4.02
C TRP A 199 -14.05 18.74 -5.14
N PHE A 200 -15.36 18.95 -5.17
CA PHE A 200 -15.98 19.87 -6.12
C PHE A 200 -15.96 21.28 -5.55
N VAL A 201 -15.19 22.17 -6.17
CA VAL A 201 -15.04 23.56 -5.73
C VAL A 201 -16.07 24.43 -6.42
N SER A 202 -16.89 25.09 -5.62
CA SER A 202 -17.88 26.10 -6.04
C SER A 202 -17.57 27.44 -5.38
N ARG A 203 -18.06 28.54 -5.97
CA ARG A 203 -17.87 29.87 -5.39
C ARG A 203 -18.92 30.12 -4.29
N LEU A 204 -18.48 30.67 -3.17
CA LEU A 204 -19.37 30.95 -2.03
C LEU A 204 -20.35 32.12 -2.26
N ASP A 205 -20.10 32.98 -3.25
CA ASP A 205 -21.00 34.07 -3.63
C ASP A 205 -22.16 33.62 -4.54
N GLU A 206 -22.13 32.37 -5.03
CA GLU A 206 -23.21 31.77 -5.80
C GLU A 206 -24.27 31.17 -4.84
N THR A 207 -25.46 31.76 -4.81
CA THR A 207 -26.56 31.33 -3.91
C THR A 207 -27.26 30.03 -4.35
N ARG A 208 -26.96 29.53 -5.55
CA ARG A 208 -27.59 28.35 -6.15
C ARG A 208 -26.58 27.60 -7.00
N VAL A 209 -26.69 26.27 -7.02
CA VAL A 209 -25.91 25.43 -7.94
C VAL A 209 -26.35 25.72 -9.38
N SER A 210 -25.40 26.21 -10.18
CA SER A 210 -25.63 26.59 -11.58
C SER A 210 -25.85 25.36 -12.49
N SER A 211 -26.40 25.59 -13.68
CA SER A 211 -26.54 24.53 -14.70
C SER A 211 -25.21 23.91 -15.10
N ASP A 212 -24.15 24.73 -15.16
CA ASP A 212 -22.82 24.29 -15.54
C ASP A 212 -22.15 23.45 -14.46
N GLU A 213 -22.35 23.79 -13.19
CA GLU A 213 -21.89 22.94 -12.09
C GLU A 213 -22.58 21.57 -12.11
N LYS A 214 -23.90 21.54 -12.33
CA LYS A 214 -24.64 20.27 -12.48
C LYS A 214 -24.12 19.46 -13.66
N ARG A 215 -23.80 20.11 -14.79
CA ARG A 215 -23.19 19.48 -15.96
C ARG A 215 -21.80 18.93 -15.62
N GLY A 216 -20.95 19.71 -14.97
CA GLY A 216 -19.61 19.32 -14.55
C GLY A 216 -19.62 18.12 -13.60
N ILE A 217 -20.48 18.12 -12.58
CA ILE A 217 -20.67 16.99 -11.68
C ILE A 217 -21.08 15.74 -12.46
N LYS A 218 -22.05 15.86 -13.38
CA LYS A 218 -22.51 14.73 -14.21
C LYS A 218 -21.40 14.17 -15.10
N LEU A 219 -20.57 15.03 -15.68
CA LEU A 219 -19.41 14.64 -16.50
C LEU A 219 -18.36 13.89 -15.66
N LEU A 220 -18.02 14.42 -14.50
CA LEU A 220 -17.09 13.78 -13.58
C LEU A 220 -17.62 12.43 -13.08
N SER A 221 -18.93 12.33 -12.74
CA SER A 221 -19.55 11.07 -12.31
C SER A 221 -19.52 10.01 -13.41
N LYS A 222 -19.69 10.42 -14.68
CA LYS A 222 -19.54 9.50 -15.82
C LYS A 222 -18.08 9.09 -16.03
N ALA A 223 -17.13 10.00 -15.83
CA ALA A 223 -15.73 9.76 -16.09
C ALA A 223 -15.07 8.87 -15.03
N PHE A 224 -15.30 9.13 -13.75
CA PHE A 224 -14.65 8.48 -12.61
C PHE A 224 -15.57 7.54 -11.83
N GLY A 225 -16.82 7.37 -12.27
CA GLY A 225 -17.83 6.57 -11.60
C GLY A 225 -18.48 7.30 -10.42
N CYS A 226 -19.67 6.83 -10.03
CA CYS A 226 -20.43 7.40 -8.92
C CYS A 226 -19.71 7.27 -7.56
N ASP A 227 -18.83 6.26 -7.44
CA ASP A 227 -18.09 5.97 -6.22
C ASP A 227 -17.02 7.01 -5.89
N SER A 228 -16.52 7.73 -6.89
CA SER A 228 -15.51 8.78 -6.71
C SER A 228 -16.05 10.00 -5.92
N PHE A 229 -17.38 10.09 -5.76
CA PHE A 229 -18.06 11.11 -4.98
C PHE A 229 -18.55 10.63 -3.62
N LYS A 230 -18.27 9.37 -3.22
CA LYS A 230 -18.72 8.83 -1.93
C LYS A 230 -18.26 9.66 -0.72
N ASN A 231 -17.16 10.41 -0.86
CA ASN A 231 -16.56 11.25 0.17
C ASN A 231 -16.53 12.75 -0.23
N MET A 232 -17.49 13.20 -1.04
CA MET A 232 -17.62 14.62 -1.41
C MET A 232 -18.10 15.40 -0.18
N VAL A 233 -17.33 16.42 0.21
CA VAL A 233 -17.63 17.35 1.33
C VAL A 233 -17.96 18.72 0.76
#